data_AF-A0A7W0QNF5-F1
#
_entry.id   AF-A0A7W0QNF5-F1
#
_cell.length_a   1.000
_cell.length_b   1.000
_cell.length_c   1.000
_cell.angle_alpha   90.00
_cell.angle_beta   90.00
_cell.angle_gamma   90.00
#
_symmetry.space_group_name_H-M   'P 1'
#
loop_
_entity.id
_entity.type
_entity.pdbx_description
1 polymer ?
#
loop_
_entity_poly.entity_id
_entity_poly.type
_entity_poly.pdbx_seq_one_letter_code
_entity_poly.pdbx_strand_id
1 'polypeptide(L)'
;SNPVPGGRGGRAPDPGAGQRLPLPDVAHVVQQVANARPDLIRNSCQEHGGSWAFMDLVVDTLRTYDTRWGYNGKRGNAADPSHDVIDYHYGAGRDEGSTEVYIIDIIGGHCGANPSPSWGDVTGVTASGGSIGRWISRGRF
;
A
#
# COMPACT_ATOMS: atom_id res chain seq x y z
N SER A 1 12.51 -2.05 21.31
CA SER A 1 11.72 -1.78 20.09
C SER A 1 10.33 -2.35 20.31
N ASN A 2 9.27 -1.64 19.91
CA ASN A 2 7.94 -2.25 19.86
C ASN A 2 7.92 -3.26 18.71
N PRO A 3 7.40 -4.49 18.92
CA PRO A 3 7.24 -5.44 17.83
C PRO A 3 6.24 -4.89 16.80
N VAL A 4 6.45 -5.23 15.54
CA VAL A 4 5.50 -4.95 14.46
C VAL A 4 4.23 -5.77 14.71
N PRO A 5 3.02 -5.19 14.56
CA PRO A 5 1.77 -5.91 14.79
C PRO A 5 1.59 -7.06 13.78
N GLY A 6 0.75 -8.03 14.12
CA GLY A 6 0.37 -9.11 13.21
C GLY A 6 -1.15 -9.28 13.17
N GLY A 7 -1.68 -9.55 11.98
CA GLY A 7 -3.08 -9.86 11.74
C GLY A 7 -3.42 -11.33 11.93
N ARG A 8 -4.71 -11.66 11.82
CA ARG A 8 -5.23 -13.03 12.00
C ARG A 8 -5.00 -13.94 10.79
N GLY A 9 -4.46 -13.40 9.70
CA GLY A 9 -4.23 -14.10 8.43
C GLY A 9 -5.48 -14.23 7.56
N GLY A 10 -5.24 -14.71 6.33
CA GLY A 10 -6.28 -15.01 5.36
C GLY A 10 -6.43 -13.98 4.24
N ARG A 11 -7.32 -14.29 3.31
CA ARG A 11 -7.75 -13.38 2.25
C ARG A 11 -9.24 -13.13 2.42
N ALA A 12 -9.69 -11.88 2.40
CA ALA A 12 -11.13 -11.62 2.40
C ALA A 12 -11.78 -12.30 1.18
N PRO A 13 -12.93 -13.00 1.34
CA PRO A 13 -13.66 -13.58 0.22
C PRO A 13 -13.94 -12.54 -0.87
N ASP A 14 -14.03 -12.99 -2.12
CA ASP A 14 -14.42 -12.10 -3.22
C ASP A 14 -15.79 -11.47 -2.97
N PRO A 15 -15.99 -10.19 -3.32
CA PRO A 15 -17.29 -9.57 -3.24
C PRO A 15 -18.26 -10.22 -4.24
N GLY A 16 -19.57 -10.05 -4.02
CA GLY A 16 -20.57 -10.44 -5.01
C GLY A 16 -20.41 -9.67 -6.32
N ALA A 17 -21.03 -10.17 -7.40
CA ALA A 17 -20.93 -9.53 -8.71
C ALA A 17 -21.38 -8.05 -8.66
N GLY A 18 -20.53 -7.16 -9.17
CA GLY A 18 -20.77 -5.71 -9.16
C GLY A 18 -20.60 -5.02 -7.79
N GLN A 19 -20.21 -5.76 -6.75
CA GLN A 19 -19.90 -5.22 -5.44
C GLN A 19 -18.39 -4.96 -5.27
N ARG A 20 -18.05 -4.13 -4.29
CA ARG A 20 -16.67 -3.85 -3.88
C ARG A 20 -16.54 -4.16 -2.39
N LEU A 21 -15.44 -4.75 -1.99
CA LEU A 21 -15.09 -4.81 -0.57
C LEU A 21 -14.85 -3.39 -0.03
N PRO A 22 -15.20 -3.09 1.22
CA PRO A 22 -14.82 -1.81 1.84
C PRO A 22 -13.31 -1.76 2.06
N LEU A 23 -12.75 -0.54 2.12
CA LEU A 23 -11.37 -0.35 2.56
C LEU A 23 -11.22 -0.81 4.03
N PRO A 24 -10.26 -1.70 4.36
CA PRO A 24 -10.07 -2.13 5.75
C PRO A 24 -9.59 -0.99 6.67
N ASP A 25 -10.10 -0.95 7.90
CA ASP A 25 -9.64 -0.02 8.95
C ASP A 25 -8.34 -0.52 9.61
N VAL A 26 -7.22 -0.31 8.92
CA VAL A 26 -5.88 -0.76 9.34
C VAL A 26 -4.83 0.34 9.30
N ALA A 27 -5.25 1.61 9.31
CA ALA A 27 -4.35 2.77 9.30
C ALA A 27 -3.30 2.75 10.42
N HIS A 28 -3.68 2.20 11.58
CA HIS A 28 -2.78 2.04 12.73
C HIS A 28 -1.53 1.21 12.43
N VAL A 29 -1.56 0.31 11.44
CA VAL A 29 -0.43 -0.54 11.06
C VAL A 29 0.74 0.28 10.54
N VAL A 30 0.49 1.28 9.67
CA VAL A 30 1.54 2.16 9.12
C VAL A 30 2.24 2.91 10.25
N GLN A 31 1.46 3.46 11.19
CA GLN A 31 1.98 4.17 12.34
C GLN A 31 2.82 3.25 13.25
N GLN A 32 2.36 2.02 13.50
CA GLN A 32 3.09 1.06 14.33
C GLN A 32 4.39 0.61 13.68
N VAL A 33 4.40 0.36 12.37
CA VAL A 33 5.63 0.06 11.61
C VAL A 33 6.62 1.23 11.70
N ALA A 34 6.16 2.48 11.49
CA ALA A 34 7.00 3.66 11.60
C ALA A 34 7.55 3.87 13.02
N ASN A 35 6.75 3.59 14.05
CA ASN A 35 7.20 3.66 15.45
C ASN A 35 8.23 2.57 15.77
N ALA A 36 8.05 1.37 15.23
CA ALA A 36 8.97 0.26 15.43
C ALA A 36 10.30 0.43 14.67
N ARG A 37 10.23 1.03 13.47
CA ARG A 37 11.34 1.20 12.52
C ARG A 37 11.37 2.62 11.92
N PRO A 38 11.60 3.65 12.75
CA PRO A 38 11.62 5.03 12.28
C PRO A 38 12.80 5.33 11.34
N ASP A 39 13.82 4.47 11.35
CA ASP A 39 14.94 4.51 10.40
C ASP A 39 14.50 4.23 8.96
N LEU A 40 13.53 3.33 8.76
CA LEU A 40 13.13 2.91 7.41
C LEU A 40 12.38 4.01 6.67
N ILE A 41 11.49 4.74 7.34
CA ILE A 41 10.77 5.84 6.70
C ILE A 41 11.69 7.03 6.39
N ARG A 42 12.68 7.32 7.24
CA ARG A 42 13.72 8.33 6.95
C ARG A 42 14.57 7.94 5.73
N ASN A 43 14.79 6.64 5.52
CA ASN A 43 15.54 6.10 4.39
C ASN A 43 14.64 5.64 3.23
N SER A 44 13.42 6.17 3.11
CA SER A 44 12.44 5.68 2.11
C SER A 44 12.57 6.30 0.73
N CYS A 45 13.31 7.41 0.57
CA CYS A 45 13.42 8.11 -0.71
C CYS A 45 14.45 7.47 -1.63
N GLN A 46 14.00 6.70 -2.63
CA GLN A 46 14.87 6.02 -3.59
C GLN A 46 15.67 7.01 -4.45
N GLU A 47 15.13 8.19 -4.75
CA GLU A 47 15.84 9.24 -5.50
C GLU A 47 17.08 9.76 -4.76
N HIS A 48 17.10 9.66 -3.43
CA HIS A 48 18.23 10.06 -2.58
C HIS A 48 19.06 8.85 -2.10
N GLY A 49 18.93 7.69 -2.76
CA GLY A 49 19.67 6.47 -2.39
C GLY A 49 19.04 5.66 -1.26
N GLY A 50 17.79 5.97 -0.88
CA GLY A 50 16.99 5.20 0.05
C GLY A 50 16.49 3.86 -0.52
N SER A 51 15.59 3.21 0.21
CA SER A 51 15.20 1.82 -0.05
C SER A 51 13.68 1.60 0.06
N TRP A 52 13.23 0.46 -0.46
CA TRP A 52 11.84 -0.03 -0.37
C TRP A 52 11.46 -0.56 1.01
N ALA A 53 12.41 -0.69 1.92
CA ALA A 53 12.26 -1.45 3.16
C ALA A 53 11.08 -1.00 4.04
N PHE A 54 10.73 0.30 4.04
CA PHE A 54 9.55 0.78 4.77
C PHE A 54 8.25 0.24 4.15
N MET A 55 8.06 0.47 2.85
CA MET A 55 6.87 -0.02 2.14
C MET A 55 6.80 -1.53 2.20
N ASP A 56 7.94 -2.20 2.04
CA ASP A 56 8.03 -3.66 2.07
C ASP A 56 7.53 -4.21 3.41
N LEU A 57 7.98 -3.63 4.51
CA LEU A 57 7.56 -4.02 5.84
C LEU A 57 6.08 -3.68 6.09
N VAL A 58 5.59 -2.54 5.62
CA VAL A 58 4.17 -2.18 5.72
C VAL A 58 3.30 -3.18 4.97
N VAL A 59 3.63 -3.49 3.71
CA VAL A 59 2.88 -4.46 2.89
C VAL A 59 2.94 -5.85 3.50
N ASP A 60 4.10 -6.34 3.92
CA ASP A 60 4.21 -7.64 4.59
C ASP A 60 3.33 -7.70 5.83
N THR A 61 3.34 -6.63 6.62
CA THR A 61 2.53 -6.53 7.84
C THR A 61 1.05 -6.53 7.51
N LEU A 62 0.60 -5.70 6.56
CA LEU A 62 -0.80 -5.64 6.13
C LEU A 62 -1.27 -6.97 5.53
N ARG A 63 -0.40 -7.70 4.83
CA ARG A 63 -0.69 -9.03 4.29
C ARG A 63 -0.88 -10.10 5.35
N THR A 64 -0.42 -9.85 6.59
CA THR A 64 -0.81 -10.70 7.73
C THR A 64 -2.27 -10.48 8.16
N TYR A 65 -2.92 -9.40 7.74
CA TYR A 65 -4.36 -9.15 7.95
C TYR A 65 -5.20 -9.58 6.75
N ASP A 66 -4.75 -9.25 5.54
CA ASP A 66 -5.42 -9.60 4.29
C ASP A 66 -4.43 -9.67 3.12
N THR A 67 -4.34 -10.80 2.42
CA THR A 67 -3.41 -10.94 1.29
C THR A 67 -3.79 -10.11 0.05
N ARG A 68 -4.87 -9.32 0.08
CA ARG A 68 -5.24 -8.36 -0.99
C ARG A 68 -4.39 -7.10 -1.03
N TRP A 69 -3.56 -6.86 -0.01
CA TRP A 69 -2.63 -5.74 0.00
C TRP A 69 -1.43 -5.99 -0.93
N GLY A 70 -1.09 -4.99 -1.73
CA GLY A 70 0.07 -5.01 -2.64
C GLY A 70 0.56 -3.60 -2.93
N TYR A 71 1.33 -3.44 -4.00
CA TYR A 71 1.87 -2.14 -4.40
C TYR A 71 1.04 -1.54 -5.52
N ASN A 72 1.15 -0.23 -5.69
CA ASN A 72 0.50 0.50 -6.76
C ASN A 72 1.45 0.71 -7.94
N GLY A 73 1.02 0.35 -9.16
CA GLY A 73 1.59 0.84 -10.41
C GLY A 73 0.94 2.18 -10.80
N LYS A 74 1.70 3.28 -10.75
CA LYS A 74 1.18 4.63 -10.98
C LYS A 74 0.61 4.76 -12.38
N ARG A 75 -0.55 5.44 -12.53
CA ARG A 75 -1.25 5.64 -13.82
C ARG A 75 -1.61 4.32 -14.52
N GLY A 76 -1.83 3.28 -13.74
CA GLY A 76 -2.06 1.92 -14.22
C GLY A 76 -0.82 1.26 -14.82
N ASN A 77 0.38 1.83 -14.71
CA ASN A 77 1.58 1.26 -15.28
C ASN A 77 2.29 0.34 -14.27
N ALA A 78 2.24 -0.96 -14.51
CA ALA A 78 2.89 -1.96 -13.66
C ALA A 78 4.43 -1.86 -13.66
N ALA A 79 5.02 -1.26 -14.71
CA ALA A 79 6.46 -1.03 -14.81
C ALA A 79 6.90 0.26 -14.09
N ASP A 80 5.97 0.99 -13.47
CA ASP A 80 6.23 2.24 -12.75
C ASP A 80 5.61 2.20 -11.34
N PRO A 81 6.20 1.41 -10.42
CA PRO A 81 5.71 1.27 -9.06
C PRO A 81 5.77 2.59 -8.29
N SER A 82 4.74 2.86 -7.50
CA SER A 82 4.73 3.93 -6.53
C SER A 82 5.75 3.71 -5.42
N HIS A 83 6.39 4.78 -4.97
CA HIS A 83 7.39 4.78 -3.90
C HIS A 83 6.81 5.20 -2.53
N ASP A 84 5.53 5.55 -2.49
CA ASP A 84 4.82 6.11 -1.35
C ASP A 84 3.38 5.58 -1.21
N VAL A 85 2.89 4.81 -2.19
CA VAL A 85 1.48 4.36 -2.28
C VAL A 85 1.39 2.85 -2.42
N ILE A 86 0.45 2.25 -1.70
CA ILE A 86 0.08 0.84 -1.78
C ILE A 86 -1.37 0.68 -2.25
N ASP A 87 -1.72 -0.52 -2.68
CA ASP A 87 -3.07 -0.84 -3.16
C ASP A 87 -3.74 -1.93 -2.31
N TYR A 88 -5.05 -1.80 -2.11
CA TYR A 88 -5.93 -2.89 -1.67
C TYR A 88 -6.84 -3.32 -2.81
N HIS A 89 -6.75 -4.58 -3.24
CA HIS A 89 -7.64 -5.11 -4.27
C HIS A 89 -9.05 -5.36 -3.70
N TYR A 90 -10.00 -4.46 -4.01
CA TYR A 90 -11.39 -4.56 -3.56
C TYR A 90 -12.24 -5.49 -4.42
N GLY A 91 -11.75 -5.85 -5.60
CA GLY A 91 -12.43 -6.60 -6.65
C GLY A 91 -12.47 -8.11 -6.42
N ALA A 92 -13.09 -8.81 -7.37
CA ALA A 92 -13.10 -10.27 -7.40
C ALA A 92 -11.94 -10.83 -8.24
N GLY A 93 -11.57 -12.09 -8.03
CA GLY A 93 -10.55 -12.77 -8.81
C GLY A 93 -9.12 -12.38 -8.44
N ARG A 94 -8.22 -12.43 -9.42
CA ARG A 94 -6.77 -12.24 -9.23
C ARG A 94 -6.42 -10.79 -8.91
N ASP A 95 -5.48 -10.61 -7.99
CA ASP A 95 -5.00 -9.27 -7.59
C ASP A 95 -4.04 -8.69 -8.66
N GLU A 96 -3.07 -9.48 -9.13
CA GLU A 96 -2.02 -9.03 -10.07
C GLU A 96 -2.59 -8.42 -11.35
N GLY A 97 -2.21 -7.15 -11.60
CA GLY A 97 -2.63 -6.38 -12.76
C GLY A 97 -4.04 -5.78 -12.67
N SER A 98 -4.78 -6.05 -11.58
CA SER A 98 -6.12 -5.50 -11.38
C SER A 98 -6.08 -3.98 -11.19
N THR A 99 -7.09 -3.29 -11.73
CA THR A 99 -7.32 -1.86 -11.48
C THR A 99 -8.45 -1.63 -10.48
N GLU A 100 -9.03 -2.70 -9.92
CA GLU A 100 -10.08 -2.65 -8.89
C GLU A 100 -9.45 -2.45 -7.51
N VAL A 101 -8.81 -1.29 -7.33
CA VAL A 101 -7.98 -0.98 -6.16
C VAL A 101 -8.45 0.27 -5.40
N TYR A 102 -8.33 0.22 -4.08
CA TYR A 102 -8.13 1.44 -3.31
C TYR A 102 -6.65 1.80 -3.33
N ILE A 103 -6.36 3.09 -3.43
CA ILE A 103 -5.01 3.65 -3.62
C ILE A 103 -4.67 4.46 -2.36
N ILE A 104 -3.72 3.98 -1.57
CA ILE A 104 -3.45 4.51 -0.22
C ILE A 104 -2.02 5.05 -0.14
N ASP A 105 -1.88 6.36 0.08
CA ASP A 105 -0.62 7.02 0.41
C ASP A 105 -0.23 6.71 1.86
N ILE A 106 0.93 6.07 2.03
CA ILE A 106 1.47 5.64 3.33
C ILE A 106 2.72 6.42 3.76
N ILE A 107 3.21 7.36 2.94
CA ILE A 107 4.36 8.23 3.24
C ILE A 107 4.05 9.67 2.84
N GLY A 108 3.67 10.49 3.82
CA GLY A 108 3.51 11.92 3.62
C GLY A 108 4.84 12.60 3.37
N GLY A 109 4.89 13.47 2.35
CA GLY A 109 6.08 14.25 2.02
C GLY A 109 7.28 13.39 1.61
N HIS A 110 7.05 12.28 0.91
CA HIS A 110 8.11 11.40 0.38
C HIS A 110 9.17 12.20 -0.38
N CYS A 111 10.44 11.85 -0.16
CA CYS A 111 11.63 12.59 -0.63
C CYS A 111 11.79 14.04 -0.14
N GLY A 112 10.85 14.57 0.65
CA GLY A 112 11.00 15.85 1.35
C GLY A 112 11.93 15.77 2.56
N ALA A 113 12.09 16.90 3.26
CA ALA A 113 12.98 17.01 4.41
C ALA A 113 12.56 16.12 5.61
N ASN A 114 11.27 15.83 5.75
CA ASN A 114 10.70 15.09 6.88
C ASN A 114 9.60 14.12 6.41
N PRO A 115 9.92 12.98 5.77
CA PRO A 115 8.93 11.99 5.42
C PRO A 115 8.26 11.42 6.69
N SER A 116 6.94 11.27 6.68
CA SER A 116 6.15 10.85 7.84
C SER A 116 5.13 9.77 7.48
N PRO A 117 4.74 8.89 8.42
CA PRO A 117 3.72 7.88 8.14
C PRO A 117 2.39 8.57 7.82
N SER A 118 1.69 8.04 6.81
CA SER A 118 0.40 8.57 6.35
C SER A 118 -0.63 7.45 6.18
N TRP A 119 -1.90 7.85 6.03
CA TRP A 119 -2.98 7.00 5.54
C TRP A 119 -3.95 7.88 4.74
N GLY A 120 -3.52 8.27 3.54
CA GLY A 120 -4.34 9.06 2.62
C GLY A 120 -5.02 8.17 1.58
N ASP A 121 -6.34 8.03 1.65
CA ASP A 121 -7.10 7.43 0.54
C ASP A 121 -7.15 8.42 -0.63
N VAL A 122 -6.33 8.15 -1.65
CA VAL A 122 -6.23 8.96 -2.86
C VAL A 122 -6.94 8.32 -4.05
N THR A 123 -7.80 7.33 -3.82
CA THR A 123 -8.55 6.62 -4.88
C THR A 123 -9.40 7.60 -5.69
N GLY A 124 -10.17 8.45 -4.98
CA GLY A 124 -11.08 9.42 -5.61
C GLY A 124 -10.34 10.49 -6.41
N VAL A 125 -9.32 11.12 -5.80
CA VAL A 125 -8.55 12.19 -6.47
C VAL A 125 -7.76 11.65 -7.67
N THR A 126 -7.26 10.42 -7.60
CA THR A 126 -6.58 9.76 -8.73
C THR A 126 -7.55 9.57 -9.91
N ALA A 127 -8.76 9.08 -9.63
CA ALA A 127 -9.80 8.91 -10.64
C ALA A 127 -10.25 10.25 -11.24
N SER A 128 -10.49 11.27 -10.40
CA SER A 128 -10.86 12.62 -10.86
C SER A 128 -9.77 13.28 -11.70
N GLY A 129 -8.51 12.93 -11.48
CA GLY A 129 -7.37 13.35 -12.31
C GLY A 129 -7.23 12.60 -13.63
N GLY A 130 -8.15 11.68 -13.96
CA GLY A 130 -8.10 10.89 -15.20
C GLY A 130 -7.07 9.75 -15.16
N SER A 131 -6.69 9.30 -13.97
CA SER A 131 -5.70 8.25 -13.74
C SER A 131 -6.30 7.07 -12.99
N ILE A 132 -5.54 5.99 -12.83
CA ILE A 132 -5.93 4.79 -12.10
C ILE A 132 -4.72 4.15 -11.41
N GLY A 133 -4.96 3.31 -10.41
CA GLY A 133 -3.95 2.42 -9.84
C GLY A 133 -3.93 1.07 -10.56
N ARG A 134 -2.85 0.34 -10.39
CA ARG A 134 -2.77 -1.07 -10.82
C ARG A 134 -2.03 -1.86 -9.77
N TRP A 135 -2.70 -2.84 -9.21
CA TRP A 135 -2.11 -3.70 -8.21
C TRP A 135 -0.95 -4.48 -8.82
N ILE A 136 0.19 -4.48 -8.14
CA ILE A 136 1.37 -5.28 -8.50
C ILE A 136 1.99 -5.92 -7.25
N SER A 137 2.53 -7.12 -7.41
CA SER A 137 3.27 -7.84 -6.36
C SER A 137 4.70 -7.34 -6.14
N ARG A 138 5.27 -6.63 -7.13
CA ARG A 138 6.72 -6.38 -7.26
C ARG A 138 7.57 -7.66 -7.18
N GLY A 139 6.99 -8.82 -7.52
CA GLY A 139 7.68 -10.11 -7.47
C GLY A 139 7.96 -10.65 -6.06
N ARG A 140 7.24 -10.16 -5.04
CA ARG A 140 7.49 -10.52 -3.63
C ARG A 140 6.63 -11.66 -3.09
N PHE A 141 5.52 -11.99 -3.73
CA PHE A 141 4.55 -13.01 -3.28
C PHE A 141 3.70 -13.53 -4.44
#